data_AF-A0A9W8JHK7-F1
#
_entry.id   AF-A0A9W8JHK7-F1
#
_cell.length_a   1.000
_cell.length_b   1.000
_cell.length_c   1.000
_cell.angle_alpha   90.00
_cell.angle_beta   90.00
_cell.angle_gamma   90.00
#
_symmetry.space_group_name_H-M   'P 1'
#
loop_
_entity.id
_entity.type
_entity.pdbx_description
1 polymer ?
#
loop_
_entity_poly.entity_id
_entity_poly.type
_entity_poly.pdbx_seq_one_letter_code
_entity_poly.pdbx_strand_id
1 'polypeptide(L)'
;MRSKSLFFAILSSLYVTSHATNFDVCLESVKNGTFGTGKIGATDSYGNILEDVAQATGVTYDLCVKACGSGQEPFRWPQFSQQFSSWLLPWLALVSQLPFGPKDRLENLESVVLTVGSPMLAAYSLSLTVLYGRWITRHFSKYKYPNIQNAIRVLRSLQQVPLRVTNEGALLASLIVLPQNDAWWRELIEWLAFPHTWSISAVTSIAWVVIAYIFTITHSFTGDLASDFNFNPDGKGVGSLWLWLLPIVIGWLQISPKCDEDRVRSAVDRANKIAYEATNSTHGVFVTEERAIYLASGEEDEVLRCDEMVTAPIYNYARFLPWVQVVEKVSKTFGVESVSQVVAHSPHTASTSRWGSNVVSRIAIASALAFMLQWGTVGAAFIVVYYTPTTGEQDSFTFLLLFNTEGLIHRPTGLGCRSASYLLFGALSTIVWLLLLISSLLVHYVATSSPSSACTQIEPPTAPRYHGGHSYPLRLSIARHFAIFLRRLAKLLATVNALWILAACLFQFGNFFDRCYCNSSVFGRGRGAYNVIKLVASNVEPMKNAWIGGVCLAGGTAFLFVGFVNVFIKPTTS
;
A
#
# COMPACT_ATOMS: atom_id res chain seq x y z
N MET A 1 -1.60 -20.71 16.46
CA MET A 1 -2.00 -22.03 15.93
C MET A 1 -3.18 -22.03 14.96
N ARG A 2 -4.14 -21.07 15.01
CA ARG A 2 -5.29 -21.02 14.07
C ARG A 2 -4.99 -20.69 12.60
N SER A 3 -3.87 -20.05 12.29
CA SER A 3 -3.51 -19.66 10.90
C SER A 3 -2.96 -20.81 10.04
N LYS A 4 -2.32 -21.82 10.66
CA LYS A 4 -1.74 -22.97 9.92
C LYS A 4 -2.81 -23.88 9.32
N SER A 5 -3.99 -23.98 9.95
CA SER A 5 -5.11 -24.80 9.46
C SER A 5 -5.82 -24.18 8.24
N LEU A 6 -5.80 -22.86 8.07
CA LEU A 6 -6.41 -22.18 6.92
C LEU A 6 -5.57 -22.33 5.64
N PHE A 7 -4.25 -22.29 5.76
CA PHE A 7 -3.35 -22.50 4.62
C PHE A 7 -3.41 -23.94 4.09
N PHE A 8 -3.49 -24.92 5.00
CA PHE A 8 -3.72 -26.33 4.62
C PHE A 8 -5.12 -26.56 4.07
N ALA A 9 -6.16 -25.85 4.54
CA ALA A 9 -7.51 -25.93 3.99
C ALA A 9 -7.61 -25.40 2.55
N ILE A 10 -6.85 -24.35 2.20
CA ILE A 10 -6.79 -23.80 0.83
C ILE A 10 -6.01 -24.72 -0.12
N LEU A 11 -4.95 -25.38 0.38
CA LEU A 11 -4.21 -26.38 -0.40
C LEU A 11 -4.98 -27.70 -0.57
N SER A 12 -5.83 -28.07 0.39
CA SER A 12 -6.66 -29.28 0.31
C SER A 12 -7.95 -29.08 -0.48
N SER A 13 -8.46 -27.85 -0.62
CA SER A 13 -9.58 -27.54 -1.54
C SER A 13 -9.18 -27.52 -3.02
N LEU A 14 -7.88 -27.56 -3.34
CA LEU A 14 -7.35 -27.74 -4.70
C LEU A 14 -7.44 -29.20 -5.19
N TYR A 15 -7.70 -30.17 -4.31
CA TYR A 15 -7.94 -31.58 -4.65
C TYR A 15 -9.44 -31.88 -4.73
N VAL A 16 -10.17 -31.18 -5.60
CA VAL A 16 -11.45 -31.71 -6.09
C VAL A 16 -11.14 -32.43 -7.40
N THR A 17 -11.23 -33.75 -7.39
CA THR A 17 -11.26 -34.57 -8.61
C THR A 17 -12.56 -34.30 -9.37
N SER A 18 -12.69 -33.11 -9.95
CA SER A 18 -13.68 -32.87 -10.98
C SER A 18 -13.19 -33.53 -12.26
N HIS A 19 -14.04 -34.25 -12.97
CA HIS A 19 -13.77 -34.59 -14.37
C HIS A 19 -13.34 -33.32 -15.10
N ALA A 20 -12.12 -33.33 -15.63
CA ALA A 20 -11.58 -32.19 -16.33
C ALA A 20 -12.34 -31.99 -17.63
N THR A 21 -12.83 -30.78 -17.85
CA THR A 21 -13.57 -30.40 -19.05
C THR A 21 -12.58 -29.94 -20.12
N ASN A 22 -12.81 -30.29 -21.38
CA ASN A 22 -12.11 -29.68 -22.52
C ASN A 22 -13.12 -28.81 -23.27
N PHE A 23 -12.97 -27.49 -23.20
CA PHE A 23 -13.96 -26.59 -23.79
C PHE A 23 -14.00 -26.64 -25.31
N ASP A 24 -12.86 -26.88 -25.98
CA ASP A 24 -12.80 -27.03 -27.43
C ASP A 24 -13.62 -28.23 -27.91
N VAL A 25 -13.38 -29.40 -27.29
CA VAL A 25 -14.13 -30.64 -27.58
C VAL A 25 -15.62 -30.48 -27.25
N CYS A 26 -15.93 -29.79 -26.15
CA CYS A 26 -17.31 -29.51 -25.78
C CYS A 26 -18.02 -28.64 -26.82
N LEU A 27 -17.39 -27.53 -27.24
CA LEU A 27 -17.97 -26.63 -28.25
C LEU A 27 -18.16 -27.36 -29.58
N GLU A 28 -17.21 -28.19 -30.00
CA GLU A 28 -17.33 -29.01 -31.21
C GLU A 28 -18.51 -29.98 -31.11
N SER A 29 -18.73 -30.60 -29.94
CA SER A 29 -19.90 -31.47 -29.71
C SER A 29 -21.23 -30.71 -29.80
N VAL A 30 -21.28 -29.45 -29.34
CA VAL A 30 -22.44 -28.57 -29.51
C VAL A 30 -22.66 -28.23 -30.99
N LYS A 31 -21.59 -27.88 -31.72
CA LYS A 31 -21.66 -27.59 -33.16
C LYS A 31 -22.15 -28.75 -34.01
N ASN A 32 -21.77 -29.97 -33.62
CA ASN A 32 -22.20 -31.20 -34.29
C ASN A 32 -23.66 -31.59 -33.97
N GLY A 33 -24.40 -30.79 -33.19
CA GLY A 33 -25.81 -31.00 -32.91
C GLY A 33 -26.10 -32.05 -31.83
N THR A 34 -25.08 -32.51 -31.08
CA THR A 34 -25.20 -33.55 -30.05
C THR A 34 -26.21 -33.20 -28.95
N PHE A 35 -26.42 -31.91 -28.69
CA PHE A 35 -27.31 -31.39 -27.65
C PHE A 35 -28.63 -30.82 -28.21
N GLY A 36 -28.90 -31.07 -29.50
CA GLY A 36 -30.04 -30.56 -30.26
C GLY A 36 -29.64 -29.52 -31.31
N THR A 37 -30.62 -29.11 -32.11
CA THR A 37 -30.52 -28.02 -33.11
C THR A 37 -31.53 -26.92 -32.78
N GLY A 38 -31.39 -25.74 -33.39
CA GLY A 38 -32.23 -24.58 -33.10
C GLY A 38 -31.78 -23.82 -31.85
N LYS A 39 -32.71 -23.10 -31.20
CA LYS A 39 -32.43 -22.19 -30.07
C LYS A 39 -32.19 -22.92 -28.75
N ILE A 40 -31.16 -23.76 -28.71
CA ILE A 40 -30.79 -24.55 -27.52
C ILE A 40 -29.82 -23.81 -26.57
N GLY A 41 -29.45 -22.57 -26.89
CA GLY A 41 -28.50 -21.76 -26.11
C GLY A 41 -27.08 -21.73 -26.69
N ALA A 42 -26.88 -22.17 -27.93
CA ALA A 42 -25.66 -21.87 -28.68
C ALA A 42 -25.64 -20.37 -29.01
N THR A 43 -24.52 -19.68 -28.82
CA THR A 43 -24.44 -18.24 -29.04
C THR A 43 -23.31 -17.83 -29.98
N ASP A 44 -23.45 -16.65 -30.56
CA ASP A 44 -22.33 -15.92 -31.13
C ASP A 44 -21.45 -15.29 -30.02
N SER A 45 -20.44 -14.51 -30.42
CA SER A 45 -19.50 -13.84 -29.52
C SER A 45 -20.14 -12.67 -28.75
N TYR A 46 -21.40 -12.34 -29.05
CA TYR A 46 -22.18 -11.26 -28.46
C TYR A 46 -23.23 -11.79 -27.48
N GLY A 47 -23.48 -13.11 -27.48
CA GLY A 47 -24.46 -13.78 -26.64
C GLY A 47 -25.82 -13.94 -27.28
N ASN A 48 -25.96 -13.63 -28.57
CA ASN A 48 -27.20 -13.84 -29.28
C ASN A 48 -27.37 -15.34 -29.52
N ILE A 49 -28.53 -15.88 -29.18
CA ILE A 49 -28.81 -17.30 -29.37
C ILE A 49 -29.00 -17.57 -30.87
N LEU A 50 -28.19 -18.47 -31.40
CA LEU A 50 -28.21 -18.88 -32.80
C LEU A 50 -29.20 -20.04 -33.02
N GLU A 51 -29.80 -20.09 -34.20
CA GLU A 51 -30.57 -21.24 -34.66
C GLU A 51 -29.65 -22.31 -35.27
N ASP A 52 -28.67 -21.87 -36.06
CA ASP A 52 -27.61 -22.72 -36.58
C ASP A 52 -26.49 -22.86 -35.54
N VAL A 53 -26.49 -24.01 -34.86
CA VAL A 53 -25.50 -24.35 -33.83
C VAL A 53 -24.09 -24.53 -34.40
N ALA A 54 -23.93 -24.79 -35.71
CA ALA A 54 -22.62 -24.98 -36.33
C ALA A 54 -21.77 -23.69 -36.31
N GLN A 55 -22.43 -22.52 -36.36
CA GLN A 55 -21.78 -21.20 -36.31
C GLN A 55 -21.47 -20.71 -34.89
N ALA A 56 -21.75 -21.51 -33.86
CA ALA A 56 -21.55 -21.10 -32.47
C ALA A 56 -20.09 -20.72 -32.17
N THR A 57 -19.89 -19.60 -31.50
CA THR A 57 -18.59 -19.23 -30.92
C THR A 57 -18.63 -19.25 -29.39
N GLY A 58 -19.84 -19.31 -28.83
CA GLY A 58 -20.10 -19.45 -27.40
C GLY A 58 -21.35 -20.26 -27.10
N VAL A 59 -21.66 -20.37 -25.81
CA VAL A 59 -22.82 -21.07 -25.27
C VAL A 59 -23.35 -20.34 -24.04
N THR A 60 -24.66 -20.39 -23.79
CA THR A 60 -25.24 -19.90 -22.53
C THR A 60 -24.69 -20.70 -21.35
N TYR A 61 -24.74 -20.13 -20.14
CA TYR A 61 -24.27 -20.82 -18.93
C TYR A 61 -24.96 -22.18 -18.73
N ASP A 62 -26.28 -22.23 -18.92
CA ASP A 62 -27.07 -23.45 -18.76
C ASP A 62 -26.66 -24.53 -19.78
N LEU A 63 -26.45 -24.14 -21.05
CA LEU A 63 -25.96 -25.06 -22.07
C LEU A 63 -24.52 -25.49 -21.79
N CYS A 64 -23.67 -24.59 -21.30
CA CYS A 64 -22.29 -24.89 -20.92
C CYS A 64 -22.24 -25.98 -19.83
N VAL A 65 -23.03 -25.82 -18.75
CA VAL A 65 -23.06 -26.82 -17.67
C VAL A 65 -23.65 -28.14 -18.17
N LYS A 66 -24.67 -28.09 -19.04
CA LYS A 66 -25.29 -29.30 -19.62
C LYS A 66 -24.34 -30.05 -20.57
N ALA A 67 -23.59 -29.32 -21.39
CA ALA A 67 -22.75 -29.89 -22.44
C ALA A 67 -21.33 -30.21 -21.96
N CYS A 68 -20.74 -29.32 -21.16
CA CYS A 68 -19.35 -29.38 -20.73
C CYS A 68 -19.17 -29.81 -19.27
N GLY A 69 -20.25 -29.81 -18.47
CA GLY A 69 -20.20 -30.02 -17.02
C GLY A 69 -19.81 -28.77 -16.23
N SER A 70 -19.78 -28.90 -14.90
CA SER A 70 -19.36 -27.84 -13.97
C SER A 70 -17.87 -27.89 -13.60
N GLY A 71 -17.12 -28.80 -14.21
CA GLY A 71 -15.69 -28.99 -14.02
C GLY A 71 -14.85 -27.83 -14.56
N GLN A 72 -13.57 -27.81 -14.17
CA GLN A 72 -12.56 -26.94 -14.78
C GLN A 72 -11.80 -27.64 -15.89
N GLU A 73 -11.11 -26.84 -16.69
CA GLU A 73 -10.06 -27.36 -17.56
C GLU A 73 -8.96 -28.08 -16.78
N PRO A 74 -8.30 -29.08 -17.41
CA PRO A 74 -7.23 -29.82 -16.77
C PRO A 74 -6.07 -28.89 -16.42
N PHE A 75 -5.49 -29.11 -15.25
CA PHE A 75 -4.27 -28.41 -14.85
C PHE A 75 -3.10 -28.76 -15.78
N ARG A 76 -2.44 -27.75 -16.33
CA ARG A 76 -1.29 -27.93 -17.25
C ARG A 76 -0.02 -27.36 -16.62
N TRP A 77 0.81 -28.23 -16.03
CA TRP A 77 2.06 -27.83 -15.36
C TRP A 77 3.00 -26.95 -16.20
N PRO A 78 3.23 -27.22 -17.51
CA PRO A 78 4.07 -26.36 -18.33
C PRO A 78 3.54 -24.92 -18.43
N GLN A 79 2.22 -24.75 -18.59
CA GLN A 79 1.59 -23.43 -18.64
C GLN A 79 1.66 -22.74 -17.28
N PHE A 80 1.29 -23.45 -16.20
CA PHE A 80 1.35 -22.91 -14.84
C PHE A 80 2.75 -22.41 -14.49
N SER A 81 3.78 -23.23 -14.69
CA SER A 81 5.16 -22.90 -14.34
C SER A 81 5.70 -21.73 -15.16
N GLN A 82 5.40 -21.68 -16.45
CA GLN A 82 5.76 -20.56 -17.33
C GLN A 82 5.08 -19.26 -16.89
N GLN A 83 3.77 -19.29 -16.63
CA GLN A 83 3.00 -18.10 -16.25
C GLN A 83 3.42 -17.60 -14.86
N PHE A 84 3.55 -18.49 -13.87
CA PHE A 84 4.00 -18.14 -12.53
C PHE A 84 5.40 -17.49 -12.55
N SER A 85 6.35 -18.09 -13.28
CA SER A 85 7.73 -17.60 -13.36
C SER A 85 7.84 -16.26 -14.09
N SER A 86 6.97 -16.01 -15.07
CA SER A 86 6.99 -14.78 -15.87
C SER A 86 6.23 -13.63 -15.21
N TRP A 87 5.10 -13.92 -14.55
CA TRP A 87 4.13 -12.89 -14.16
C TRP A 87 3.99 -12.64 -12.67
N LEU A 88 4.48 -13.54 -11.81
CA LEU A 88 4.34 -13.39 -10.36
C LEU A 88 5.70 -13.45 -9.64
N LEU A 89 6.55 -14.41 -10.00
CA LEU A 89 7.82 -14.64 -9.31
C LEU A 89 8.73 -13.38 -9.24
N PRO A 90 8.88 -12.57 -10.31
CA PRO A 90 9.69 -11.34 -10.25
C PRO A 90 9.16 -10.32 -9.23
N TRP A 91 7.83 -10.23 -9.08
CA TRP A 91 7.21 -9.33 -8.11
C TRP A 91 7.39 -9.81 -6.68
N LEU A 92 7.27 -11.12 -6.44
CA LEU A 92 7.56 -11.71 -5.13
C LEU A 92 9.03 -11.47 -4.72
N ALA A 93 9.96 -11.52 -5.67
CA ALA A 93 11.35 -11.15 -5.43
C ALA A 93 11.48 -9.66 -5.03
N LEU A 94 10.76 -8.75 -5.69
CA LEU A 94 10.77 -7.32 -5.32
C LEU A 94 10.19 -7.05 -3.92
N VAL A 95 9.22 -7.83 -3.44
CA VAL A 95 8.69 -7.68 -2.07
C VAL A 95 9.80 -7.83 -1.03
N SER A 96 10.79 -8.69 -1.30
CA SER A 96 11.95 -8.85 -0.41
C SER A 96 12.88 -7.63 -0.35
N GLN A 97 12.76 -6.69 -1.30
CA GLN A 97 13.57 -5.47 -1.36
C GLN A 97 12.92 -4.29 -0.61
N LEU A 98 11.72 -4.46 -0.06
CA LEU A 98 11.09 -3.44 0.77
C LEU A 98 11.85 -3.28 2.10
N PRO A 99 11.93 -2.05 2.64
CA PRO A 99 12.58 -1.83 3.93
C PRO A 99 11.73 -2.42 5.06
N PHE A 100 12.28 -3.43 5.74
CA PHE A 100 11.74 -3.97 6.97
C PHE A 100 12.70 -3.63 8.11
N GLY A 101 12.16 -3.07 9.19
CA GLY A 101 12.91 -2.48 10.29
C GLY A 101 12.67 -3.06 11.70
N PRO A 102 11.52 -3.68 12.03
CA PRO A 102 11.32 -4.14 13.38
C PRO A 102 12.22 -5.31 13.74
N LYS A 103 12.59 -5.36 15.02
CA LYS A 103 13.40 -6.42 15.63
C LYS A 103 12.71 -7.79 15.53
N ASP A 104 11.39 -7.78 15.67
CA ASP A 104 10.59 -9.00 15.72
C ASP A 104 10.24 -9.54 14.33
N ARG A 105 10.54 -10.83 14.12
CA ARG A 105 10.24 -11.54 12.87
C ARG A 105 8.75 -11.51 12.52
N LEU A 106 7.88 -11.48 13.53
CA LEU A 106 6.43 -11.42 13.34
C LEU A 106 5.97 -10.05 12.83
N GLU A 107 6.54 -8.96 13.34
CA GLU A 107 6.24 -7.61 12.87
C GLU A 107 6.78 -7.35 11.46
N ASN A 108 7.92 -7.96 11.13
CA ASN A 108 8.44 -7.98 9.76
C ASN A 108 7.47 -8.69 8.80
N LEU A 109 6.96 -9.87 9.20
CA LEU A 109 5.96 -10.58 8.41
C LEU A 109 4.65 -9.78 8.29
N GLU A 110 4.20 -9.15 9.38
CA GLU A 110 3.02 -8.30 9.36
C GLU A 110 3.20 -7.10 8.40
N SER A 111 4.39 -6.49 8.38
CA SER A 111 4.72 -5.40 7.46
C SER A 111 4.63 -5.84 5.99
N VAL A 112 5.12 -7.05 5.67
CA VAL A 112 4.99 -7.65 4.34
C VAL A 112 3.52 -7.85 3.98
N VAL A 113 2.75 -8.47 4.88
CA VAL A 113 1.33 -8.78 4.68
C VAL A 113 0.51 -7.50 4.52
N LEU A 114 0.78 -6.45 5.29
CA LEU A 114 0.14 -5.15 5.16
C LEU A 114 0.47 -4.49 3.82
N THR A 115 1.72 -4.60 3.36
CA THR A 115 2.15 -4.01 2.09
C THR A 115 1.48 -4.69 0.90
N VAL A 116 1.50 -6.03 0.86
CA VAL A 116 0.87 -6.80 -0.22
C VAL A 116 -0.66 -6.71 -0.14
N GLY A 117 -1.22 -6.76 1.07
CA GLY A 117 -2.65 -6.71 1.32
C GLY A 117 -3.27 -5.33 1.12
N SER A 118 -2.49 -4.26 1.20
CA SER A 118 -2.93 -2.92 0.85
C SER A 118 -1.82 -2.08 0.19
N PRO A 119 -1.69 -2.16 -1.15
CA PRO A 119 -0.77 -1.27 -1.84
C PRO A 119 -1.16 0.21 -1.73
N MET A 120 -2.46 0.50 -1.57
CA MET A 120 -2.95 1.84 -1.21
C MET A 120 -2.27 2.37 0.05
N LEU A 121 -2.19 1.57 1.11
CA LEU A 121 -1.52 1.96 2.36
C LEU A 121 -0.02 2.18 2.15
N ALA A 122 0.63 1.29 1.40
CA ALA A 122 2.06 1.39 1.11
C ALA A 122 2.39 2.68 0.35
N ALA A 123 1.61 2.99 -0.70
CA ALA A 123 1.74 4.22 -1.48
C ALA A 123 1.44 5.48 -0.65
N TYR A 124 0.44 5.41 0.23
CA TYR A 124 0.10 6.49 1.14
C TYR A 124 1.23 6.79 2.14
N SER A 125 1.76 5.76 2.81
CA SER A 125 2.85 5.90 3.79
C SER A 125 4.14 6.44 3.16
N LEU A 126 4.47 6.02 1.94
CA LEU A 126 5.58 6.57 1.16
C LEU A 126 5.34 8.04 0.80
N SER A 127 4.16 8.35 0.26
CA SER A 127 3.78 9.72 -0.12
C SER A 127 3.83 10.68 1.07
N LEU A 128 3.30 10.26 2.24
CA LEU A 128 3.42 11.04 3.47
C LEU A 128 4.88 11.28 3.85
N THR A 129 5.73 10.25 3.77
CA THR A 129 7.16 10.37 4.10
C THR A 129 7.82 11.46 3.26
N VAL A 130 7.59 11.42 1.94
CA VAL A 130 8.12 12.40 0.99
C VAL A 130 7.58 13.82 1.27
N LEU A 131 6.26 13.97 1.44
CA LEU A 131 5.63 15.27 1.66
C LEU A 131 6.08 15.91 2.98
N TYR A 132 6.19 15.13 4.05
CA TYR A 132 6.67 15.62 5.35
C TYR A 132 8.15 15.95 5.35
N GLY A 133 8.97 15.16 4.65
CA GLY A 133 10.38 15.46 4.43
C GLY A 133 10.60 16.80 3.72
N ARG A 134 9.72 17.18 2.77
CA ARG A 134 9.76 18.51 2.14
C ARG A 134 9.19 19.62 3.02
N TRP A 135 8.13 19.32 3.77
CA TRP A 135 7.49 20.28 4.66
C TRP A 135 8.44 20.76 5.76
N ILE A 136 9.21 19.87 6.39
CA ILE A 136 10.12 20.26 7.48
C ILE A 136 11.17 21.27 7.01
N THR A 137 11.77 21.10 5.83
CA THR A 137 12.75 22.05 5.30
C THR A 137 12.15 23.45 5.13
N ARG A 138 10.92 23.54 4.59
CA ARG A 138 10.20 24.82 4.47
C ARG A 138 9.73 25.38 5.81
N HIS A 139 9.42 24.52 6.77
CA HIS A 139 8.94 24.95 8.06
C HIS A 139 10.04 25.61 8.90
N PHE A 140 11.28 25.13 8.77
CA PHE A 140 12.44 25.69 9.47
C PHE A 140 13.12 26.85 8.74
N SER A 141 12.81 27.11 7.45
CA SER A 141 13.48 28.16 6.67
C SER A 141 13.28 29.58 7.19
N LYS A 142 12.31 29.80 8.08
CA LYS A 142 12.03 31.09 8.72
C LYS A 142 12.99 31.42 9.88
N TYR A 143 13.72 30.42 10.41
CA TYR A 143 14.62 30.62 11.53
C TYR A 143 16.07 30.83 11.04
N LYS A 144 16.84 31.67 11.74
CA LYS A 144 18.25 31.94 11.46
C LYS A 144 19.08 31.49 12.66
N TYR A 145 19.43 30.21 12.70
CA TYR A 145 20.22 29.59 13.76
C TYR A 145 21.22 28.59 13.15
N PRO A 146 22.49 28.55 13.61
CA PRO A 146 23.55 27.76 12.97
C PRO A 146 23.23 26.25 12.86
N ASN A 147 22.56 25.68 13.86
CA ASN A 147 22.26 24.24 13.92
C ASN A 147 20.98 23.79 13.22
N ILE A 148 20.22 24.68 12.57
CA ILE A 148 18.94 24.32 11.93
C ILE A 148 19.11 23.21 10.90
N GLN A 149 20.18 23.25 10.11
CA GLN A 149 20.48 22.22 9.11
C GLN A 149 20.62 20.84 9.78
N ASN A 150 21.28 20.78 10.94
CA ASN A 150 21.46 19.55 11.69
C ASN A 150 20.13 19.05 12.25
N ALA A 151 19.32 19.94 12.82
CA ALA A 151 17.99 19.60 13.34
C ALA A 151 17.05 19.06 12.25
N ILE A 152 17.03 19.70 11.06
CA ILE A 152 16.24 19.21 9.91
C ILE A 152 16.70 17.80 9.52
N ARG A 153 18.01 17.55 9.43
CA ARG A 153 18.56 16.23 9.06
C ARG A 153 18.20 15.16 10.08
N VAL A 154 18.33 15.45 11.38
CA VAL A 154 17.98 14.53 12.47
C VAL A 154 16.48 14.22 12.45
N LEU A 155 15.62 15.25 12.48
CA LEU A 155 14.17 15.06 12.54
C LEU A 155 13.63 14.32 11.30
N ARG A 156 14.17 14.60 10.11
CA ARG A 156 13.86 13.85 8.88
C ARG A 156 14.30 12.40 8.98
N SER A 157 15.48 12.13 9.54
CA SER A 157 16.00 10.76 9.70
C SER A 157 15.19 9.96 10.72
N LEU A 158 14.68 10.61 11.77
CA LEU A 158 13.90 9.99 12.84
C LEU A 158 12.39 9.90 12.55
N GLN A 159 11.96 10.12 11.30
CA GLN A 159 10.54 10.06 10.93
C GLN A 159 9.92 8.66 11.11
N GLN A 160 10.74 7.60 11.03
CA GLN A 160 10.25 6.22 11.08
C GLN A 160 10.28 5.60 12.48
N VAL A 161 10.67 6.36 13.51
CA VAL A 161 10.78 5.86 14.88
C VAL A 161 9.79 6.58 15.81
N PRO A 162 9.43 6.00 16.97
CA PRO A 162 8.51 6.62 17.93
C PRO A 162 9.18 7.77 18.71
N LEU A 163 9.53 8.84 17.99
CA LEU A 163 10.22 10.01 18.51
C LEU A 163 9.37 10.79 19.52
N ARG A 164 9.98 11.17 20.64
CA ARG A 164 9.39 12.00 21.70
C ARG A 164 10.33 13.09 22.16
N VAL A 165 9.73 14.15 22.69
CA VAL A 165 10.44 15.33 23.15
C VAL A 165 9.83 15.84 24.45
N THR A 166 10.65 15.98 25.49
CA THR A 166 10.27 16.62 26.76
C THR A 166 10.71 18.09 26.78
N ASN A 167 9.96 18.91 27.51
CA ASN A 167 10.33 20.31 27.82
C ASN A 167 10.57 20.51 29.32
N GLU A 168 10.56 19.42 30.11
CA GLU A 168 10.89 19.47 31.53
C GLU A 168 12.29 20.09 31.72
N GLY A 169 12.48 20.86 32.79
CA GLY A 169 13.76 21.46 33.14
C GLY A 169 14.38 22.41 32.10
N ALA A 170 13.65 22.84 31.07
CA ALA A 170 14.22 23.51 29.90
C ALA A 170 15.27 22.66 29.14
N LEU A 171 15.20 21.34 29.24
CA LEU A 171 16.10 20.39 28.58
C LEU A 171 16.18 20.59 27.06
N LEU A 172 15.02 20.72 26.39
CA LEU A 172 14.98 20.97 24.94
C LEU A 172 15.57 22.32 24.56
N ALA A 173 15.34 23.35 25.38
CA ALA A 173 15.90 24.67 25.14
C ALA A 173 17.43 24.64 25.31
N SER A 174 17.93 23.97 26.35
CA SER A 174 19.35 23.75 26.57
C SER A 174 20.00 23.00 25.39
N LEU A 175 19.34 21.96 24.88
CA LEU A 175 19.84 21.18 23.73
C LEU A 175 19.99 22.04 22.45
N ILE A 176 19.10 23.02 22.26
CA ILE A 176 19.05 23.85 21.05
C ILE A 176 19.95 25.08 21.17
N VAL A 177 19.95 25.74 22.34
CA VAL A 177 20.57 27.06 22.53
C VAL A 177 22.04 26.98 22.94
N LEU A 178 22.45 25.94 23.68
CA LEU A 178 23.83 25.84 24.17
C LEU A 178 24.79 25.39 23.05
N PRO A 179 25.87 26.14 22.76
CA PRO A 179 26.86 25.75 21.75
C PRO A 179 27.58 24.43 22.07
N GLN A 180 27.68 24.05 23.34
CA GLN A 180 28.27 22.78 23.77
C GLN A 180 27.51 21.58 23.17
N ASN A 181 26.21 21.74 22.89
CA ASN A 181 25.36 20.71 22.31
C ASN A 181 25.52 20.59 20.77
N ASP A 182 26.38 21.40 20.13
CA ASP A 182 26.74 21.22 18.71
C ASP A 182 27.40 19.85 18.46
N ALA A 183 28.13 19.34 19.46
CA ALA A 183 28.71 18.00 19.42
C ALA A 183 27.63 16.91 19.43
N TRP A 184 26.56 17.08 20.22
CA TRP A 184 25.40 16.17 20.25
C TRP A 184 24.76 16.01 18.87
N TRP A 185 24.54 17.13 18.17
CA TRP A 185 23.95 17.11 16.82
C TRP A 185 24.83 16.38 15.81
N ARG A 186 26.15 16.60 15.86
CA ARG A 186 27.12 15.93 14.98
C ARG A 186 27.19 14.44 15.25
N GLU A 187 27.33 14.05 16.51
CA GLU A 187 27.37 12.65 16.96
C GLU A 187 26.13 11.89 16.44
N LEU A 188 24.94 12.46 16.66
CA LEU A 188 23.70 11.82 16.23
C LEU A 188 23.62 11.66 14.70
N ILE A 189 24.02 12.68 13.93
CA ILE A 189 24.01 12.62 12.47
C ILE A 189 24.99 11.55 11.95
N GLU A 190 26.18 11.48 12.53
CA GLU A 190 27.20 10.50 12.16
C GLU A 190 26.68 9.07 12.36
N TRP A 191 26.09 8.77 13.53
CA TRP A 191 25.53 7.44 13.80
C TRP A 191 24.26 7.13 13.01
N LEU A 192 23.51 8.15 12.59
CA LEU A 192 22.36 8.04 11.69
C LEU A 192 22.76 8.01 10.20
N ALA A 193 24.03 8.12 9.85
CA ALA A 193 24.50 7.93 8.48
C ALA A 193 24.52 6.43 8.15
N PHE A 194 23.45 5.93 7.53
CA PHE A 194 23.43 4.56 7.01
C PHE A 194 24.16 4.52 5.64
N PRO A 195 24.97 3.47 5.37
CA PRO A 195 25.52 3.26 4.04
C PRO A 195 24.40 3.10 3.00
N HIS A 196 24.70 3.48 1.75
CA HIS A 196 23.75 3.51 0.63
C HIS A 196 22.92 2.22 0.51
N THR A 197 21.58 2.36 0.41
CA THR A 197 20.63 1.22 0.37
C THR A 197 20.48 0.57 -1.01
N TRP A 198 21.07 1.14 -2.07
CA TRP A 198 21.07 0.52 -3.38
C TRP A 198 22.02 -0.68 -3.38
N SER A 199 21.53 -1.84 -2.96
CA SER A 199 22.26 -3.09 -3.12
C SER A 199 22.27 -3.50 -4.59
N ILE A 200 23.32 -4.21 -5.01
CA ILE A 200 23.40 -4.81 -6.34
C ILE A 200 22.16 -5.70 -6.59
N SER A 201 21.71 -6.45 -5.56
CA SER A 201 20.51 -7.30 -5.63
C SER A 201 19.21 -6.53 -5.86
N ALA A 202 19.06 -5.34 -5.27
CA ALA A 202 17.91 -4.48 -5.50
C ALA A 202 17.92 -3.94 -6.93
N VAL A 203 19.09 -3.46 -7.40
CA VAL A 203 19.26 -2.98 -8.78
C VAL A 203 18.95 -4.08 -9.80
N THR A 204 19.50 -5.28 -9.61
CA THR A 204 19.28 -6.39 -10.55
C THR A 204 17.84 -6.85 -10.55
N SER A 205 17.17 -6.90 -9.39
CA SER A 205 15.75 -7.26 -9.29
C SER A 205 14.84 -6.25 -9.99
N ILE A 206 15.10 -4.95 -9.79
CA ILE A 206 14.36 -3.88 -10.49
C ILE A 206 14.60 -3.98 -12.00
N ALA A 207 15.85 -4.10 -12.44
CA ALA A 207 16.18 -4.23 -13.86
C ALA A 207 15.49 -5.45 -14.48
N TRP A 208 15.51 -6.59 -13.80
CA TRP A 208 14.86 -7.81 -14.27
C TRP A 208 13.35 -7.64 -14.46
N VAL A 209 12.67 -7.01 -13.49
CA VAL A 209 11.22 -6.75 -13.58
C VAL A 209 10.89 -5.79 -14.71
N VAL A 210 11.70 -4.73 -14.91
CA VAL A 210 11.53 -3.79 -16.03
C VAL A 210 11.72 -4.50 -17.36
N ILE A 211 12.79 -5.29 -17.52
CA ILE A 211 13.08 -6.04 -18.74
C ILE A 211 11.95 -7.04 -19.03
N ALA A 212 11.54 -7.82 -18.03
CA ALA A 212 10.44 -8.77 -18.16
C ALA A 212 9.14 -8.07 -18.61
N TYR A 213 8.81 -6.93 -18.00
CA TYR A 213 7.63 -6.15 -18.37
C TYR A 213 7.72 -5.60 -19.81
N ILE A 214 8.88 -5.09 -20.23
CA ILE A 214 9.11 -4.61 -21.61
C ILE A 214 8.98 -5.76 -22.62
N PHE A 215 9.57 -6.92 -22.34
CA PHE A 215 9.45 -8.08 -23.23
C PHE A 215 8.01 -8.59 -23.33
N THR A 216 7.28 -8.61 -22.22
CA THR A 216 5.85 -8.88 -22.19
C THR A 216 5.06 -7.94 -23.09
N ILE A 217 5.38 -6.63 -23.03
CA ILE A 217 4.72 -5.62 -23.84
C ILE A 217 5.06 -5.84 -25.32
N THR A 218 6.33 -6.04 -25.62
CA THR A 218 6.83 -6.22 -26.99
C THR A 218 6.23 -7.45 -27.64
N HIS A 219 6.27 -8.61 -26.98
CA HIS A 219 5.67 -9.87 -27.47
C HIS A 219 4.19 -9.70 -27.80
N SER A 220 3.46 -8.94 -26.98
CA SER A 220 2.04 -8.69 -27.20
C SER A 220 1.77 -7.76 -28.40
N PHE A 221 2.76 -6.99 -28.87
CA PHE A 221 2.66 -6.08 -30.02
C PHE A 221 3.27 -6.62 -31.32
N THR A 222 4.27 -7.50 -31.24
CA THR A 222 5.02 -8.02 -32.40
C THR A 222 4.59 -9.41 -32.87
N GLY A 223 3.70 -10.09 -32.15
CA GLY A 223 3.17 -11.41 -32.55
C GLY A 223 2.27 -11.31 -33.79
N ASP A 224 2.43 -12.25 -34.73
CA ASP A 224 1.67 -12.32 -35.98
C ASP A 224 0.25 -12.85 -35.70
N LEU A 225 -0.73 -11.95 -35.77
CA LEU A 225 -2.10 -12.12 -35.26
C LEU A 225 -2.96 -13.13 -36.03
N ALA A 226 -2.52 -13.58 -37.20
CA ALA A 226 -3.25 -14.52 -38.05
C ALA A 226 -2.98 -16.01 -37.71
N SER A 227 -1.87 -16.32 -37.03
CA SER A 227 -1.47 -17.70 -36.72
C SER A 227 -1.46 -18.03 -35.22
N ASP A 228 -1.43 -17.03 -34.34
CA ASP A 228 -1.52 -17.25 -32.88
C ASP A 228 -2.99 -17.32 -32.42
N PHE A 229 -3.68 -18.39 -32.84
CA PHE A 229 -4.95 -18.84 -32.22
C PHE A 229 -4.78 -19.23 -30.73
N ASN A 230 -3.55 -19.18 -30.19
CA ASN A 230 -3.19 -19.33 -28.78
C ASN A 230 -2.95 -17.96 -28.10
N PHE A 231 -3.80 -16.96 -28.35
CA PHE A 231 -3.82 -15.77 -27.50
C PHE A 231 -4.20 -16.21 -26.09
N ASN A 232 -3.23 -16.37 -25.20
CA ASN A 232 -3.46 -16.68 -23.80
C ASN A 232 -3.48 -15.36 -22.98
N PRO A 233 -4.65 -14.78 -22.70
CA PRO A 233 -4.78 -13.53 -21.94
C PRO A 233 -4.41 -13.69 -20.46
N ASP A 234 -4.22 -14.92 -19.99
CA ASP A 234 -4.31 -15.26 -18.56
C ASP A 234 -3.13 -14.76 -17.73
N GLY A 235 -1.99 -14.41 -18.33
CA GLY A 235 -0.87 -13.79 -17.61
C GLY A 235 -0.92 -12.26 -17.55
N LYS A 236 -1.56 -11.63 -18.54
CA LYS A 236 -1.28 -10.23 -18.90
C LYS A 236 -1.82 -9.22 -17.87
N GLY A 237 -2.96 -9.51 -17.26
CA GLY A 237 -3.54 -8.70 -16.19
C GLY A 237 -2.67 -8.68 -14.93
N VAL A 238 -2.01 -9.80 -14.62
CA VAL A 238 -1.19 -9.95 -13.40
C VAL A 238 0.04 -9.04 -13.45
N GLY A 239 0.71 -8.90 -14.60
CA GLY A 239 1.84 -7.99 -14.73
C GLY A 239 1.47 -6.53 -14.44
N SER A 240 0.32 -6.07 -14.97
CA SER A 240 -0.17 -4.70 -14.71
C SER A 240 -0.63 -4.53 -13.26
N LEU A 241 -1.23 -5.56 -12.67
CA LEU A 241 -1.70 -5.57 -11.29
C LEU A 241 -0.56 -5.31 -10.30
N TRP A 242 0.60 -5.94 -10.47
CA TRP A 242 1.72 -5.85 -9.53
C TRP A 242 2.68 -4.68 -9.80
N LEU A 243 2.47 -3.94 -10.89
CA LEU A 243 3.36 -2.86 -11.31
C LEU A 243 3.52 -1.75 -10.27
N TRP A 244 2.57 -1.59 -9.34
CA TRP A 244 2.66 -0.63 -8.23
C TRP A 244 3.87 -0.87 -7.33
N LEU A 245 4.36 -2.11 -7.25
CA LEU A 245 5.45 -2.45 -6.35
C LEU A 245 6.75 -1.75 -6.75
N LEU A 246 6.95 -1.54 -8.05
CA LEU A 246 8.13 -0.89 -8.60
C LEU A 246 8.33 0.56 -8.10
N PRO A 247 7.36 1.49 -8.23
CA PRO A 247 7.48 2.83 -7.64
C PRO A 247 7.64 2.82 -6.13
N ILE A 248 7.02 1.87 -5.42
CA ILE A 248 7.14 1.77 -3.95
C ILE A 248 8.56 1.37 -3.54
N VAL A 249 9.11 0.32 -4.15
CA VAL A 249 10.48 -0.13 -3.88
C VAL A 249 11.49 0.95 -4.25
N ILE A 250 11.38 1.54 -5.45
CA ILE A 250 12.26 2.64 -5.88
C ILE A 250 12.19 3.80 -4.89
N GLY A 251 10.99 4.24 -4.50
CA GLY A 251 10.85 5.36 -3.61
C GLY A 251 11.44 5.11 -2.22
N TRP A 252 11.27 3.91 -1.66
CA TRP A 252 11.90 3.56 -0.40
C TRP A 252 13.42 3.47 -0.48
N LEU A 253 13.96 2.91 -1.57
CA LEU A 253 15.42 2.87 -1.80
C LEU A 253 16.02 4.27 -1.97
N GLN A 254 15.27 5.23 -2.53
CA GLN A 254 15.71 6.62 -2.65
C GLN A 254 15.66 7.39 -1.31
N ILE A 255 14.67 7.11 -0.47
CA ILE A 255 14.54 7.75 0.85
C ILE A 255 15.54 7.17 1.86
N SER A 256 15.83 5.86 1.75
CA SER A 256 16.66 5.10 2.68
C SER A 256 16.20 5.30 4.15
N PRO A 257 14.95 4.93 4.49
CA PRO A 257 14.36 5.19 5.81
C PRO A 257 15.18 4.57 6.96
N LYS A 258 15.28 5.27 8.09
CA LYS A 258 16.01 4.78 9.27
C LYS A 258 15.06 3.94 10.12
N CYS A 259 14.91 2.67 9.75
CA CYS A 259 13.95 1.77 10.38
C CYS A 259 14.60 0.68 11.25
N ASP A 260 15.92 0.54 11.29
CA ASP A 260 16.61 -0.39 12.21
C ASP A 260 16.49 0.12 13.66
N GLU A 261 15.61 -0.49 14.44
CA GLU A 261 15.27 -0.03 15.79
C GLU A 261 16.49 -0.02 16.72
N ASP A 262 17.24 -1.13 16.78
CA ASP A 262 18.38 -1.28 17.69
C ASP A 262 19.49 -0.28 17.35
N ARG A 263 19.77 -0.08 16.04
CA ARG A 263 20.78 0.89 15.59
C ARG A 263 20.35 2.33 15.86
N VAL A 264 19.11 2.69 15.55
CA VAL A 264 18.62 4.07 15.78
C VAL A 264 18.53 4.38 17.28
N ARG A 265 18.04 3.43 18.10
CA ARG A 265 18.02 3.59 19.56
C ARG A 265 19.43 3.76 20.12
N SER A 266 20.36 2.92 19.70
CA SER A 266 21.77 3.03 20.10
C SER A 266 22.40 4.37 19.70
N ALA A 267 22.04 4.92 18.53
CA ALA A 267 22.52 6.24 18.08
C ALA A 267 21.98 7.37 18.97
N VAL A 268 20.68 7.36 19.28
CA VAL A 268 20.04 8.35 20.15
C VAL A 268 20.60 8.25 21.58
N ASP A 269 20.78 7.03 22.09
CA ASP A 269 21.33 6.78 23.43
C ASP A 269 22.77 7.26 23.57
N ARG A 270 23.60 7.09 22.53
CA ARG A 270 24.98 7.59 22.51
C ARG A 270 25.02 9.11 22.51
N ALA A 271 24.25 9.76 21.64
CA ALA A 271 24.19 11.22 21.60
C ALA A 271 23.73 11.79 22.95
N ASN A 272 22.69 11.22 23.56
CA ASN A 272 22.18 11.71 24.84
C ASN A 272 23.18 11.64 26.01
N LYS A 273 24.24 10.84 25.93
CA LYS A 273 25.31 10.81 26.97
C LYS A 273 26.21 12.03 26.99
N ILE A 274 26.16 12.87 25.95
CA ILE A 274 26.97 14.09 25.84
C ILE A 274 26.10 15.36 25.81
N ALA A 275 24.82 15.24 26.18
CA ALA A 275 23.88 16.36 26.22
C ALA A 275 24.10 17.20 27.48
N TYR A 276 24.17 18.51 27.30
CA TYR A 276 24.38 19.50 28.34
C TYR A 276 23.09 20.25 28.71
N GLU A 277 22.91 20.54 29.99
CA GLU A 277 21.78 21.30 30.56
C GLU A 277 22.23 22.62 31.20
N ALA A 278 21.43 23.68 31.04
CA ALA A 278 21.68 24.99 31.64
C ALA A 278 21.09 25.08 33.06
N THR A 279 21.87 25.58 34.04
CA THR A 279 21.41 25.77 35.43
C THR A 279 21.29 27.24 35.80
N ASN A 280 20.41 27.57 36.76
CA ASN A 280 20.24 28.92 37.31
C ASN A 280 21.36 29.35 38.29
N SER A 281 22.23 28.44 38.73
CA SER A 281 23.37 28.78 39.58
C SER A 281 24.52 29.32 38.74
N THR A 282 25.16 30.37 39.24
CA THR A 282 26.08 31.26 38.50
C THR A 282 27.25 30.58 37.79
N HIS A 283 27.58 29.30 38.04
CA HIS A 283 28.67 28.58 37.37
C HIS A 283 28.32 27.09 37.11
N GLY A 284 27.69 26.78 35.97
CA GLY A 284 27.73 25.39 35.49
C GLY A 284 26.85 25.07 34.29
N VAL A 285 27.46 24.46 33.28
CA VAL A 285 26.79 23.63 32.29
C VAL A 285 27.24 22.20 32.59
N PHE A 286 26.34 21.25 32.81
CA PHE A 286 26.70 19.87 33.15
C PHE A 286 25.98 18.87 32.23
N VAL A 287 26.51 17.64 32.17
CA VAL A 287 25.92 16.55 31.37
C VAL A 287 24.72 15.99 32.13
N THR A 288 23.54 16.04 31.51
CA THR A 288 22.28 15.63 32.16
C THR A 288 22.01 14.13 31.99
N GLU A 289 21.38 13.50 32.99
CA GLU A 289 20.88 12.12 32.88
C GLU A 289 19.50 12.07 32.20
N GLU A 290 18.76 13.17 32.22
CA GLU A 290 17.46 13.32 31.58
C GLU A 290 17.61 13.70 30.11
N ARG A 291 16.61 13.37 29.28
CA ARG A 291 16.76 13.37 27.82
C ARG A 291 15.72 14.26 27.15
N ALA A 292 16.19 15.35 26.55
CA ALA A 292 15.34 16.24 25.76
C ALA A 292 14.65 15.52 24.59
N ILE A 293 15.40 14.69 23.85
CA ILE A 293 14.91 13.89 22.71
C ILE A 293 15.14 12.42 23.02
N TYR A 294 14.08 11.61 22.96
CA TYR A 294 14.15 10.18 23.23
C TYR A 294 13.19 9.39 22.33
N LEU A 295 13.41 8.08 22.24
CA LEU A 295 12.49 7.16 21.57
C LEU A 295 11.62 6.52 22.64
N ALA A 296 10.30 6.50 22.43
CA ALA A 296 9.42 5.83 23.37
C ALA A 296 9.79 4.34 23.47
N SER A 297 9.88 3.82 24.69
CA SER A 297 9.90 2.39 25.01
C SER A 297 8.50 1.95 25.41
N GLY A 298 8.11 0.71 25.09
CA GLY A 298 6.76 0.22 25.38
C GLY A 298 6.53 0.08 26.89
N GLU A 299 5.73 0.98 27.49
CA GLU A 299 4.88 0.73 28.65
C GLU A 299 3.85 1.85 28.89
N GLU A 300 2.70 1.45 29.46
CA GLU A 300 1.38 2.12 29.59
C GLU A 300 0.79 2.72 28.29
N ASP A 301 -0.39 2.21 27.87
CA ASP A 301 -1.08 2.47 26.58
C ASP A 301 -0.52 1.79 25.31
N GLU A 302 0.33 0.77 25.48
CA GLU A 302 0.89 -0.07 24.41
C GLU A 302 -0.17 -0.53 23.38
N VAL A 303 -1.34 -0.99 23.84
CA VAL A 303 -2.37 -1.49 22.93
C VAL A 303 -2.95 -0.39 22.04
N LEU A 304 -3.05 0.86 22.49
CA LEU A 304 -3.63 1.92 21.65
C LEU A 304 -2.62 2.38 20.58
N ARG A 305 -1.33 2.43 20.93
CA ARG A 305 -0.27 3.06 20.12
C ARG A 305 0.75 2.07 19.55
N CYS A 306 0.53 0.76 19.62
CA CYS A 306 1.57 -0.19 19.23
C CYS A 306 2.06 -0.02 17.78
N ASP A 307 1.21 0.40 16.83
CA ASP A 307 1.66 0.66 15.45
C ASP A 307 2.62 1.85 15.33
N GLU A 308 2.58 2.80 16.28
CA GLU A 308 3.56 3.89 16.34
C GLU A 308 4.95 3.39 16.71
N MET A 309 5.02 2.29 17.46
CA MET A 309 6.27 1.70 17.96
C MET A 309 7.02 0.91 16.89
N VAL A 310 6.30 0.36 15.90
CA VAL A 310 6.89 -0.48 14.85
C VAL A 310 7.62 0.37 13.81
N THR A 311 8.94 0.25 13.72
CA THR A 311 9.78 1.14 12.89
C THR A 311 9.66 0.94 11.38
N ALA A 312 8.98 -0.11 10.92
CA ALA A 312 8.80 -0.36 9.49
C ALA A 312 8.09 0.82 8.80
N PRO A 313 8.54 1.27 7.61
CA PRO A 313 8.03 2.50 6.99
C PRO A 313 6.56 2.47 6.60
N ILE A 314 5.99 1.27 6.39
CA ILE A 314 4.56 1.13 6.13
C ILE A 314 3.70 1.68 7.27
N TYR A 315 4.18 1.60 8.53
CA TYR A 315 3.47 2.12 9.71
C TYR A 315 3.56 3.65 9.87
N ASN A 316 4.15 4.37 8.93
CA ASN A 316 4.18 5.83 8.97
C ASN A 316 2.77 6.46 9.02
N TYR A 317 1.71 5.75 8.58
CA TYR A 317 0.32 6.18 8.79
C TYR A 317 -0.04 6.39 10.26
N ALA A 318 0.59 5.69 11.21
CA ALA A 318 0.36 5.84 12.64
C ALA A 318 1.24 6.95 13.25
N ARG A 319 2.44 7.17 12.71
CA ARG A 319 3.45 8.08 13.29
C ARG A 319 3.39 9.52 12.79
N PHE A 320 2.83 9.78 11.63
CA PHE A 320 2.99 11.09 11.00
C PHE A 320 2.44 12.25 11.85
N LEU A 321 1.33 12.07 12.58
CA LEU A 321 0.75 13.10 13.43
C LEU A 321 1.57 13.39 14.70
N PRO A 322 1.93 12.39 15.52
CA PRO A 322 2.80 12.64 16.68
C PRO A 322 4.17 13.19 16.26
N TRP A 323 4.72 12.74 15.12
CA TRP A 323 5.95 13.31 14.57
C TRP A 323 5.81 14.79 14.20
N VAL A 324 4.70 15.20 13.58
CA VAL A 324 4.43 16.62 13.29
C VAL A 324 4.41 17.46 14.57
N GLN A 325 3.78 16.96 15.63
CA GLN A 325 3.75 17.68 16.91
C GLN A 325 5.14 17.85 17.53
N VAL A 326 5.97 16.80 17.46
CA VAL A 326 7.37 16.88 17.88
C VAL A 326 8.11 17.95 17.07
N VAL A 327 7.96 17.94 15.74
CA VAL A 327 8.60 18.92 14.87
C VAL A 327 8.15 20.35 15.19
N GLU A 328 6.85 20.57 15.42
CA GLU A 328 6.34 21.88 15.81
C GLU A 328 6.87 22.34 17.19
N LYS A 329 7.00 21.41 18.15
CA LYS A 329 7.57 21.70 19.47
C LYS A 329 9.04 22.12 19.35
N VAL A 330 9.86 21.36 18.62
CA VAL A 330 11.27 21.69 18.36
C VAL A 330 11.38 23.04 17.62
N SER A 331 10.60 23.23 16.56
CA SER A 331 10.55 24.45 15.75
C SER A 331 10.23 25.69 16.58
N LYS A 332 9.25 25.61 17.51
CA LYS A 332 8.94 26.72 18.43
C LYS A 332 10.13 27.06 19.32
N THR A 333 10.85 26.07 19.84
CA THR A 333 12.02 26.30 20.70
C THR A 333 13.18 26.98 19.95
N PHE A 334 13.35 26.72 18.65
CA PHE A 334 14.29 27.47 17.79
C PHE A 334 13.91 28.94 17.60
N GLY A 335 12.67 29.34 17.92
CA GLY A 335 12.23 30.73 17.89
C GLY A 335 12.55 31.52 19.16
N VAL A 336 13.17 30.89 20.16
CA VAL A 336 13.49 31.51 21.45
C VAL A 336 14.98 31.90 21.47
N GLU A 337 15.30 33.09 21.99
CA GLU A 337 16.68 33.64 21.94
C GLU A 337 17.54 33.22 23.14
N SER A 338 16.93 32.89 24.29
CA SER A 338 17.66 32.44 25.49
C SER A 338 16.88 31.42 26.32
N VAL A 339 17.59 30.55 27.05
CA VAL A 339 16.97 29.56 27.95
C VAL A 339 16.11 30.24 29.03
N SER A 340 16.54 31.42 29.52
CA SER A 340 15.79 32.22 30.49
C SER A 340 14.44 32.70 29.97
N GLN A 341 14.30 32.99 28.67
CA GLN A 341 13.00 33.33 28.07
C GLN A 341 12.02 32.14 28.11
N VAL A 342 12.52 30.90 27.98
CA VAL A 342 11.70 29.68 28.08
C VAL A 342 11.26 29.42 29.51
N VAL A 343 12.14 29.63 30.49
CA VAL A 343 11.83 29.46 31.92
C VAL A 343 10.88 30.56 32.42
N ALA A 344 11.03 31.80 31.94
CA ALA A 344 10.16 32.93 32.27
C ALA A 344 8.79 32.87 31.57
N HIS A 345 8.74 32.34 30.34
CA HIS A 345 7.49 31.97 29.68
C HIS A 345 7.05 30.58 30.13
N SER A 346 6.48 30.44 31.33
CA SER A 346 5.55 29.34 31.58
C SER A 346 4.56 29.33 30.41
N PRO A 347 4.41 28.21 29.67
CA PRO A 347 3.73 28.21 28.39
C PRO A 347 2.23 28.33 28.62
N HIS A 348 1.74 29.55 28.83
CA HIS A 348 0.35 29.89 28.54
C HIS A 348 0.16 29.80 27.02
N THR A 349 -0.05 28.56 26.57
CA THR A 349 -0.89 28.14 25.46
C THR A 349 -1.02 29.12 24.30
N ALA A 350 0.09 29.37 23.60
CA ALA A 350 -0.02 29.71 22.18
C ALA A 350 -0.68 28.51 21.48
N SER A 351 -1.98 28.66 21.20
CA SER A 351 -2.86 27.75 20.47
C SER A 351 -2.17 27.14 19.26
N THR A 352 -1.46 26.03 19.48
CA THR A 352 -0.97 25.21 18.38
C THR A 352 -2.16 24.50 17.80
N SER A 353 -2.30 24.54 16.47
CA SER A 353 -3.25 23.67 15.78
C SER A 353 -3.07 22.25 16.31
N ARG A 354 -4.13 21.66 16.88
CA ARG A 354 -4.12 20.29 17.44
C ARG A 354 -3.56 19.26 16.46
N TRP A 355 -3.67 19.55 15.16
CA TRP A 355 -3.30 18.69 14.05
C TRP A 355 -2.01 19.11 13.36
N GLY A 356 -1.48 20.29 13.66
CA GLY A 356 -0.33 20.89 12.97
C GLY A 356 -0.68 21.63 11.66
N SER A 357 0.26 22.45 11.17
CA SER A 357 0.05 23.32 10.00
C SER A 357 0.00 22.55 8.67
N ASN A 358 -1.04 22.75 7.86
CA ASN A 358 -1.24 22.15 6.52
C ASN A 358 -1.28 20.61 6.50
N VAL A 359 -1.61 19.95 7.62
CA VAL A 359 -1.68 18.48 7.69
C VAL A 359 -2.75 17.91 6.76
N VAL A 360 -3.97 18.48 6.76
CA VAL A 360 -5.08 18.00 5.92
C VAL A 360 -4.71 18.00 4.43
N SER A 361 -4.07 19.07 3.94
CA SER A 361 -3.59 19.14 2.55
C SER A 361 -2.61 18.02 2.22
N ARG A 362 -1.67 17.71 3.13
CA ARG A 362 -0.72 16.61 2.93
C ARG A 362 -1.38 15.24 2.94
N ILE A 363 -2.35 15.00 3.83
CA ILE A 363 -3.09 13.72 3.79
C ILE A 363 -3.88 13.64 2.47
N ALA A 364 -4.56 14.71 2.04
CA ALA A 364 -5.32 14.71 0.80
C ALA A 364 -4.44 14.43 -0.44
N ILE A 365 -3.28 15.07 -0.55
CA ILE A 365 -2.33 14.83 -1.65
C ILE A 365 -1.79 13.40 -1.59
N ALA A 366 -1.39 12.91 -0.41
CA ALA A 366 -0.91 11.53 -0.25
C ALA A 366 -1.99 10.49 -0.61
N SER A 367 -3.24 10.74 -0.21
CA SER A 367 -4.39 9.89 -0.58
C SER A 367 -4.62 9.88 -2.09
N ALA A 368 -4.56 11.05 -2.75
CA ALA A 368 -4.76 11.15 -4.19
C ALA A 368 -3.66 10.40 -4.97
N LEU A 369 -2.39 10.56 -4.58
CA LEU A 369 -1.26 9.86 -5.19
C LEU A 369 -1.34 8.34 -4.98
N ALA A 370 -1.72 7.91 -3.77
CA ALA A 370 -1.90 6.50 -3.45
C ALA A 370 -3.05 5.89 -4.26
N PHE A 371 -4.17 6.60 -4.36
CA PHE A 371 -5.35 6.17 -5.13
C PHE A 371 -5.02 6.07 -6.62
N MET A 372 -4.34 7.08 -7.17
CA MET A 372 -3.88 7.09 -8.56
C MET A 372 -2.99 5.90 -8.88
N LEU A 373 -2.01 5.59 -8.02
CA LEU A 373 -1.13 4.45 -8.25
C LEU A 373 -1.90 3.12 -8.15
N GLN A 374 -2.65 2.91 -7.05
CA GLN A 374 -3.40 1.68 -6.80
C GLN A 374 -4.43 1.38 -7.88
N TRP A 375 -5.31 2.34 -8.20
CA TRP A 375 -6.34 2.13 -9.21
C TRP A 375 -5.82 2.28 -10.63
N GLY A 376 -4.67 2.93 -10.84
CA GLY A 376 -3.98 2.89 -12.12
C GLY A 376 -3.52 1.47 -12.47
N THR A 377 -2.93 0.74 -11.52
CA THR A 377 -2.41 -0.62 -11.75
C THR A 377 -3.49 -1.70 -11.63
N VAL A 378 -4.32 -1.65 -10.57
CA VAL A 378 -5.43 -2.59 -10.38
C VAL A 378 -6.53 -2.35 -11.42
N GLY A 379 -6.86 -1.09 -11.71
CA GLY A 379 -7.85 -0.73 -12.73
C GLY A 379 -7.39 -1.14 -14.13
N ALA A 380 -6.10 -1.00 -14.45
CA ALA A 380 -5.55 -1.56 -15.68
C ALA A 380 -5.71 -3.08 -15.77
N ALA A 381 -5.36 -3.81 -14.71
CA ALA A 381 -5.54 -5.27 -14.67
C ALA A 381 -7.02 -5.67 -14.80
N PHE A 382 -7.91 -4.93 -14.15
CA PHE A 382 -9.36 -5.10 -14.27
C PHE A 382 -9.83 -4.86 -15.70
N ILE A 383 -9.47 -3.74 -16.34
CA ILE A 383 -9.85 -3.38 -17.72
C ILE A 383 -9.38 -4.47 -18.68
N VAL A 384 -8.12 -4.90 -18.57
CA VAL A 384 -7.55 -5.96 -19.42
C VAL A 384 -8.42 -7.21 -19.36
N VAL A 385 -8.76 -7.68 -18.16
CA VAL A 385 -9.55 -8.90 -17.98
C VAL A 385 -11.02 -8.71 -18.29
N TYR A 386 -11.58 -7.54 -18.00
CA TYR A 386 -13.00 -7.21 -18.21
C TYR A 386 -13.35 -7.13 -19.71
N TYR A 387 -12.41 -6.67 -20.53
CA TYR A 387 -12.56 -6.59 -21.99
C TYR A 387 -11.84 -7.72 -22.74
N THR A 388 -11.23 -8.67 -22.03
CA THR A 388 -10.86 -9.95 -22.66
C THR A 388 -12.17 -10.72 -22.91
N PRO A 389 -12.53 -11.08 -24.15
CA PRO A 389 -13.89 -11.49 -24.52
C PRO A 389 -14.43 -12.59 -23.59
N THR A 390 -15.58 -12.37 -22.94
CA THR A 390 -16.93 -12.57 -23.50
C THR A 390 -17.58 -11.32 -24.10
N THR A 391 -17.07 -10.80 -25.22
CA THR A 391 -17.80 -9.82 -26.05
C THR A 391 -17.21 -9.52 -27.41
N GLY A 392 -18.08 -9.35 -28.39
CA GLY A 392 -17.78 -8.75 -29.68
C GLY A 392 -17.88 -7.22 -29.73
N GLU A 393 -17.31 -6.73 -30.83
CA GLU A 393 -17.39 -5.42 -31.51
C GLU A 393 -17.97 -4.23 -30.75
N GLN A 394 -17.13 -3.21 -30.58
CA GLN A 394 -17.57 -1.83 -30.55
C GLN A 394 -16.69 -1.04 -31.52
N ASP A 395 -17.36 -0.39 -32.47
CA ASP A 395 -16.83 0.67 -33.30
C ASP A 395 -15.92 1.61 -32.50
N SER A 396 -14.69 1.75 -33.01
CA SER A 396 -13.79 2.89 -32.79
C SER A 396 -13.79 3.47 -31.36
N PHE A 397 -13.06 2.81 -30.46
CA PHE A 397 -12.60 3.38 -29.20
C PHE A 397 -11.56 4.47 -29.47
N THR A 398 -12.02 5.62 -29.98
CA THR A 398 -11.21 6.82 -30.10
C THR A 398 -10.91 7.33 -28.69
N PHE A 399 -9.63 7.32 -28.38
CA PHE A 399 -9.00 7.84 -27.17
C PHE A 399 -9.48 9.27 -26.84
N LEU A 400 -10.56 9.39 -26.09
CA LEU A 400 -11.06 10.66 -25.55
C LEU A 400 -11.37 10.47 -24.07
N LEU A 401 -10.29 10.45 -23.28
CA LEU A 401 -10.38 10.81 -21.87
C LEU A 401 -10.83 12.29 -21.82
N LEU A 402 -11.88 12.53 -21.03
CA LEU A 402 -12.54 13.80 -20.70
C LEU A 402 -13.84 14.07 -21.50
N PHE A 403 -14.96 13.81 -20.81
CA PHE A 403 -16.32 14.27 -21.09
C PHE A 403 -16.98 13.78 -22.40
N ASN A 404 -17.74 12.69 -22.33
CA ASN A 404 -19.08 12.70 -22.93
C ASN A 404 -20.00 11.63 -22.30
N THR A 405 -21.20 12.05 -21.92
CA THR A 405 -22.18 11.29 -21.12
C THR A 405 -23.39 10.85 -21.93
N GLU A 406 -23.23 10.47 -23.20
CA GLU A 406 -24.36 9.98 -24.01
C GLU A 406 -23.95 8.76 -24.83
N GLY A 407 -24.55 7.60 -24.52
CA GLY A 407 -24.27 6.31 -25.19
C GLY A 407 -24.16 5.10 -24.25
N LEU A 408 -24.76 5.14 -23.06
CA LEU A 408 -24.64 4.11 -22.03
C LEU A 408 -25.84 3.15 -22.03
N ILE A 409 -26.23 2.58 -23.18
CA ILE A 409 -27.28 1.55 -23.23
C ILE A 409 -26.84 0.45 -24.21
N HIS A 410 -26.74 -0.78 -23.67
CA HIS A 410 -26.22 -2.02 -24.27
C HIS A 410 -24.70 -2.17 -24.36
N ARG A 411 -24.01 -2.27 -23.21
CA ARG A 411 -22.69 -2.91 -23.16
C ARG A 411 -22.84 -4.43 -22.96
N PRO A 412 -22.26 -5.27 -23.82
CA PRO A 412 -22.37 -6.70 -23.70
C PRO A 412 -21.38 -7.33 -22.68
N THR A 413 -20.73 -6.54 -21.81
CA THR A 413 -19.67 -6.98 -20.88
C THR A 413 -20.19 -7.37 -19.49
N GLY A 414 -19.83 -8.58 -19.02
CA GLY A 414 -20.21 -9.09 -17.69
C GLY A 414 -19.01 -9.28 -16.76
N LEU A 415 -19.20 -9.05 -15.46
CA LEU A 415 -18.19 -9.31 -14.43
C LEU A 415 -17.96 -10.83 -14.30
N GLY A 416 -16.76 -11.31 -14.64
CA GLY A 416 -16.31 -12.70 -14.44
C GLY A 416 -15.49 -12.87 -13.15
N CYS A 417 -15.15 -14.12 -12.80
CA CYS A 417 -14.39 -14.43 -11.58
C CYS A 417 -13.04 -13.69 -11.50
N ARG A 418 -12.31 -13.62 -12.63
CA ARG A 418 -11.00 -12.97 -12.72
C ARG A 418 -11.10 -11.46 -12.47
N SER A 419 -11.98 -10.77 -13.21
CA SER A 419 -12.22 -9.33 -13.04
C SER A 419 -12.78 -8.98 -11.66
N ALA A 420 -13.68 -9.82 -11.12
CA ALA A 420 -14.21 -9.65 -9.76
C ALA A 420 -13.10 -9.79 -8.70
N SER A 421 -12.17 -10.72 -8.90
CA SER A 421 -11.05 -10.94 -7.97
C SER A 421 -10.16 -9.70 -7.85
N TYR A 422 -9.84 -9.04 -8.97
CA TYR A 422 -9.04 -7.81 -8.98
C TYR A 422 -9.81 -6.61 -8.43
N LEU A 423 -11.10 -6.49 -8.77
CA LEU A 423 -11.95 -5.43 -8.22
C LEU A 423 -12.07 -5.56 -6.69
N LEU A 424 -12.29 -6.78 -6.19
CA LEU A 424 -12.31 -7.08 -4.76
C LEU A 424 -10.98 -6.70 -4.09
N PHE A 425 -9.86 -7.08 -4.71
CA PHE A 425 -8.54 -6.73 -4.21
C PHE A 425 -8.32 -5.21 -4.10
N GLY A 426 -8.67 -4.46 -5.14
CA GLY A 426 -8.59 -3.00 -5.17
C GLY A 426 -9.47 -2.33 -4.12
N ALA A 427 -10.72 -2.78 -3.99
CA ALA A 427 -11.68 -2.28 -3.01
C ALA A 427 -11.21 -2.57 -1.58
N LEU A 428 -10.82 -3.80 -1.27
CA LEU A 428 -10.34 -4.17 0.07
C LEU A 428 -9.06 -3.42 0.44
N SER A 429 -8.11 -3.25 -0.49
CA SER A 429 -6.92 -2.42 -0.23
C SER A 429 -7.30 -0.98 0.14
N THR A 430 -8.27 -0.39 -0.57
CA THR A 430 -8.76 0.97 -0.29
C THR A 430 -9.43 1.05 1.08
N ILE A 431 -10.27 0.06 1.42
CA ILE A 431 -10.94 -0.01 2.74
C ILE A 431 -9.92 -0.16 3.86
N VAL A 432 -8.93 -1.05 3.73
CA VAL A 432 -7.85 -1.23 4.72
C VAL A 432 -7.15 0.10 5.01
N TRP A 433 -6.74 0.82 3.96
CA TRP A 433 -6.10 2.13 4.11
C TRP A 433 -7.00 3.12 4.84
N LEU A 434 -8.27 3.22 4.45
CA LEU A 434 -9.22 4.15 5.04
C LEU A 434 -9.44 3.86 6.53
N LEU A 435 -9.61 2.58 6.90
CA LEU A 435 -9.78 2.14 8.28
C LEU A 435 -8.55 2.50 9.14
N LEU A 436 -7.34 2.31 8.62
CA LEU A 436 -6.10 2.65 9.33
C LEU A 436 -5.87 4.16 9.44
N LEU A 437 -6.23 4.94 8.43
CA LEU A 437 -6.20 6.39 8.49
C LEU A 437 -7.16 6.91 9.57
N ILE A 438 -8.41 6.45 9.57
CA ILE A 438 -9.40 6.84 10.58
C ILE A 438 -8.93 6.42 11.98
N SER A 439 -8.39 5.20 12.12
CA SER A 439 -7.82 4.74 13.39
C SER A 439 -6.71 5.66 13.89
N SER A 440 -5.75 6.03 13.04
CA SER A 440 -4.66 6.95 13.39
C SER A 440 -5.15 8.34 13.80
N LEU A 441 -6.15 8.89 13.10
CA LEU A 441 -6.80 10.15 13.48
C LEU A 441 -7.48 10.06 14.85
N LEU A 442 -8.13 8.94 15.17
CA LEU A 442 -8.77 8.71 16.46
C LEU A 442 -7.75 8.52 17.59
N VAL A 443 -6.66 7.77 17.35
CA VAL A 443 -5.55 7.62 18.30
C VAL A 443 -4.97 8.98 18.64
N HIS A 444 -4.70 9.80 17.63
CA HIS A 444 -4.21 11.17 17.81
C HIS A 444 -5.20 12.06 18.57
N TYR A 445 -6.48 11.94 18.25
CA TYR A 445 -7.55 12.66 18.95
C TYR A 445 -7.61 12.29 20.44
N VAL A 446 -7.56 11.00 20.77
CA VAL A 446 -7.53 10.52 22.17
C VAL A 446 -6.28 11.00 22.88
N ALA A 447 -5.10 10.86 22.26
CA ALA A 447 -3.83 11.28 22.84
C ALA A 447 -3.80 12.77 23.17
N THR A 448 -4.27 13.62 22.24
CA THR A 448 -4.27 15.08 22.42
C THR A 448 -5.40 15.62 23.31
N SER A 449 -6.46 14.84 23.52
CA SER A 449 -7.61 15.25 24.35
C SER A 449 -7.59 14.66 25.76
N SER A 450 -6.65 13.76 26.06
CA SER A 450 -6.55 13.12 27.38
C SER A 450 -6.05 14.11 28.45
N PRO A 451 -6.71 14.20 29.63
CA PRO A 451 -6.30 15.08 30.74
C PRO A 451 -4.88 14.83 31.25
N SER A 452 -4.34 13.62 31.07
CA SER A 452 -2.97 13.26 31.41
C SER A 452 -1.90 14.00 30.57
N SER A 453 -2.27 14.57 29.42
CA SER A 453 -1.40 15.49 28.66
C SER A 453 -1.29 16.88 29.30
N ALA A 454 -2.19 17.22 30.23
CA ALA A 454 -2.12 18.43 31.05
C ALA A 454 -1.44 18.18 32.41
N CYS A 455 -1.47 16.95 32.95
CA CYS A 455 -0.84 16.59 34.23
C CYS A 455 0.65 16.18 34.15
N THR A 456 1.25 16.02 32.96
CA THR A 456 2.73 15.87 32.81
C THR A 456 3.47 17.22 32.86
N GLN A 457 2.98 18.15 33.69
CA GLN A 457 3.59 19.47 33.86
C GLN A 457 3.95 19.78 35.32
N ILE A 458 3.45 19.04 36.31
CA ILE A 458 3.69 19.35 37.73
C ILE A 458 3.58 18.06 38.55
N GLU A 459 4.65 17.29 38.72
CA GLU A 459 4.76 16.41 39.89
C GLU A 459 6.22 16.34 40.39
N PRO A 460 6.49 16.74 41.65
CA PRO A 460 7.80 16.57 42.26
C PRO A 460 8.10 15.08 42.54
N PRO A 461 9.38 14.67 42.66
CA PRO A 461 9.82 13.27 42.64
C PRO A 461 9.40 12.37 43.82
N THR A 462 8.45 12.79 44.67
CA THR A 462 8.16 12.12 45.96
C THR A 462 6.70 11.73 46.17
N ALA A 463 5.85 11.74 45.14
CA ALA A 463 4.49 11.22 45.26
C ALA A 463 4.45 9.69 45.03
N PRO A 464 3.80 8.90 45.91
CA PRO A 464 3.65 7.46 45.69
C PRO A 464 2.80 7.22 44.42
N ARG A 465 3.30 6.39 43.50
CA ARG A 465 2.58 5.95 42.29
C ARG A 465 1.23 5.34 42.68
N TYR A 466 0.18 6.14 42.56
CA TYR A 466 -1.18 5.68 42.73
C TYR A 466 -1.59 4.95 41.45
N HIS A 467 -1.64 3.61 41.49
CA HIS A 467 -2.28 2.78 40.45
C HIS A 467 -3.81 2.93 40.50
N GLY A 468 -4.30 4.15 40.31
CA GLY A 468 -5.71 4.45 40.15
C GLY A 468 -6.10 4.31 38.68
N GLY A 469 -6.95 3.34 38.34
CA GLY A 469 -7.47 3.15 36.99
C GLY A 469 -8.03 4.46 36.43
N HIS A 470 -7.38 4.98 35.40
CA HIS A 470 -7.76 6.26 34.78
C HIS A 470 -9.14 6.11 34.13
N SER A 471 -10.16 6.68 34.76
CA SER A 471 -11.50 6.76 34.17
C SER A 471 -11.52 7.83 33.08
N TYR A 472 -11.28 7.43 31.83
CA TYR A 472 -11.47 8.28 30.67
C TYR A 472 -12.94 8.72 30.57
N PRO A 473 -13.22 9.98 30.17
CA PRO A 473 -14.59 10.37 29.86
C PRO A 473 -15.13 9.48 28.73
N LEU A 474 -16.44 9.19 28.77
CA LEU A 474 -17.10 8.22 27.88
C LEU A 474 -16.75 8.41 26.40
N ARG A 475 -16.70 9.66 25.92
CA ARG A 475 -16.36 9.99 24.53
C ARG A 475 -14.94 9.53 24.14
N LEU A 476 -13.95 9.74 25.00
CA LEU A 476 -12.57 9.30 24.76
C LEU A 476 -12.44 7.79 24.87
N SER A 477 -13.16 7.17 25.80
CA SER A 477 -13.21 5.70 25.92
C SER A 477 -13.80 5.06 24.65
N ILE A 478 -14.90 5.59 24.11
CA ILE A 478 -15.50 5.11 22.86
C ILE A 478 -14.51 5.28 21.70
N ALA A 479 -13.91 6.47 21.56
CA ALA A 479 -12.94 6.74 20.49
C ALA A 479 -11.73 5.80 20.55
N ARG A 480 -11.22 5.53 21.76
CA ARG A 480 -10.12 4.57 22.02
C ARG A 480 -10.50 3.17 21.54
N HIS A 481 -11.63 2.63 22.01
CA HIS A 481 -12.06 1.28 21.64
C HIS A 481 -12.36 1.17 20.14
N PHE A 482 -12.99 2.19 19.56
CA PHE A 482 -13.28 2.23 18.14
C PHE A 482 -11.99 2.29 17.30
N ALA A 483 -11.00 3.08 17.69
CA ALA A 483 -9.69 3.12 17.02
C ALA A 483 -9.00 1.75 17.02
N ILE A 484 -9.01 1.06 18.17
CA ILE A 484 -8.43 -0.29 18.31
C ILE A 484 -9.18 -1.29 17.44
N PHE A 485 -10.51 -1.24 17.42
CA PHE A 485 -11.36 -2.10 16.60
C PHE A 485 -11.07 -1.91 15.10
N LEU A 486 -11.11 -0.67 14.60
CA LEU A 486 -10.86 -0.36 13.19
C LEU A 486 -9.50 -0.87 12.73
N ARG A 487 -8.47 -0.69 13.56
CA ARG A 487 -7.10 -1.14 13.28
C ARG A 487 -6.99 -2.65 13.19
N ARG A 488 -7.56 -3.37 14.17
CA ARG A 488 -7.57 -4.85 14.16
C ARG A 488 -8.34 -5.39 12.97
N LEU A 489 -9.49 -4.79 12.64
CA LEU A 489 -10.27 -5.14 11.46
C LEU A 489 -9.46 -4.88 10.17
N ALA A 490 -8.79 -3.75 10.06
CA ALA A 490 -7.99 -3.42 8.89
C ALA A 490 -6.82 -4.40 8.68
N LYS A 491 -6.10 -4.76 9.76
CA LYS A 491 -5.02 -5.77 9.69
C LYS A 491 -5.54 -7.16 9.30
N LEU A 492 -6.71 -7.55 9.82
CA LEU A 492 -7.37 -8.79 9.41
C LEU A 492 -7.75 -8.76 7.92
N LEU A 493 -8.39 -7.68 7.47
CA LEU A 493 -8.77 -7.50 6.06
C LEU A 493 -7.54 -7.47 5.14
N ALA A 494 -6.44 -6.81 5.54
CA ALA A 494 -5.20 -6.81 4.78
C ALA A 494 -4.63 -8.23 4.65
N THR A 495 -4.66 -9.01 5.73
CA THR A 495 -4.22 -10.41 5.72
C THR A 495 -5.06 -11.25 4.77
N VAL A 496 -6.38 -11.14 4.85
CA VAL A 496 -7.30 -11.84 3.94
C VAL A 496 -7.07 -11.40 2.49
N ASN A 497 -6.88 -10.10 2.25
CA ASN A 497 -6.67 -9.56 0.91
C ASN A 497 -5.32 -9.99 0.29
N ALA A 498 -4.26 -10.05 1.10
CA ALA A 498 -2.95 -10.57 0.69
C ALA A 498 -3.02 -12.05 0.31
N LEU A 499 -3.73 -12.87 1.11
CA LEU A 499 -3.95 -14.27 0.79
C LEU A 499 -4.82 -14.43 -0.48
N TRP A 500 -5.87 -13.61 -0.60
CA TRP A 500 -6.77 -13.62 -1.73
C TRP A 500 -6.05 -13.33 -3.04
N ILE A 501 -5.20 -12.30 -3.10
CA ILE A 501 -4.54 -11.93 -4.36
C ILE A 501 -3.52 -12.98 -4.81
N LEU A 502 -2.82 -13.61 -3.88
CA LEU A 502 -1.93 -14.73 -4.17
C LEU A 502 -2.72 -15.95 -4.65
N ALA A 503 -3.82 -16.29 -3.97
CA ALA A 503 -4.71 -17.38 -4.37
C ALA A 503 -5.34 -17.14 -5.75
N ALA A 504 -5.80 -15.91 -6.03
CA ALA A 504 -6.36 -15.53 -7.32
C ALA A 504 -5.33 -15.70 -8.46
N CYS A 505 -4.06 -15.35 -8.23
CA CYS A 505 -2.99 -15.62 -9.20
C CYS A 505 -2.80 -17.13 -9.43
N LEU A 506 -2.76 -17.93 -8.36
CA LEU A 506 -2.61 -19.40 -8.47
C LEU A 506 -3.81 -20.04 -9.18
N PHE A 507 -5.04 -19.60 -8.89
CA PHE A 507 -6.26 -20.05 -9.54
C PHE A 507 -6.29 -19.70 -11.03
N GLN A 508 -5.80 -18.51 -11.38
CA GLN A 508 -5.69 -18.08 -12.76
C GLN A 508 -4.67 -18.89 -13.56
N PHE A 509 -3.50 -19.17 -12.98
CA PHE A 509 -2.46 -19.96 -13.67
C PHE A 509 -2.76 -21.46 -13.67
N GLY A 510 -3.58 -21.95 -12.73
CA GLY A 510 -3.93 -23.35 -12.57
C GLY A 510 -5.22 -23.76 -13.28
N ASN A 511 -5.75 -22.91 -14.16
CA ASN A 511 -7.02 -23.08 -14.87
C ASN A 511 -8.26 -23.24 -13.97
N PHE A 512 -8.18 -22.82 -12.71
CA PHE A 512 -9.32 -22.93 -11.78
C PHE A 512 -10.47 -22.01 -12.19
N PHE A 513 -10.14 -20.84 -12.74
CA PHE A 513 -11.13 -19.93 -13.30
C PHE A 513 -11.67 -20.37 -14.66
N ASP A 514 -11.11 -21.40 -15.30
CA ASP A 514 -11.58 -21.90 -16.59
C ASP A 514 -12.67 -22.94 -16.37
N ARG A 515 -13.85 -22.43 -16.01
CA ARG A 515 -15.09 -23.18 -15.73
C ARG A 515 -16.26 -22.44 -16.35
N CYS A 516 -17.35 -23.16 -16.65
CA CYS A 516 -18.58 -22.53 -17.16
C CYS A 516 -19.04 -21.35 -16.30
N TYR A 517 -19.01 -21.47 -14.96
CA TYR A 517 -19.43 -20.40 -14.06
C TYR A 517 -18.59 -19.13 -14.18
N CYS A 518 -17.27 -19.29 -14.23
CA CYS A 518 -16.34 -18.16 -14.23
C CYS A 518 -16.20 -17.52 -15.60
N ASN A 519 -16.22 -18.30 -16.67
CA ASN A 519 -16.12 -17.81 -18.04
C ASN A 519 -17.44 -17.25 -18.58
N SER A 520 -18.60 -17.64 -18.03
CA SER A 520 -19.90 -17.11 -18.47
C SER A 520 -20.27 -15.73 -17.90
N SER A 521 -19.40 -15.13 -17.08
CA SER A 521 -19.64 -13.86 -16.38
C SER A 521 -20.95 -13.82 -15.59
N VAL A 522 -21.24 -14.91 -14.86
CA VAL A 522 -22.50 -15.10 -14.11
C VAL A 522 -22.74 -13.97 -13.10
N PHE A 523 -21.69 -13.46 -12.45
CA PHE A 523 -21.82 -12.35 -11.47
C PHE A 523 -22.42 -11.09 -12.09
N GLY A 524 -22.05 -10.75 -13.33
CA GLY A 524 -22.55 -9.54 -13.99
C GLY A 524 -23.86 -9.74 -14.75
N ARG A 525 -24.07 -10.93 -15.35
CA ARG A 525 -25.15 -11.16 -16.32
C ARG A 525 -26.34 -11.94 -15.76
N GLY A 526 -26.18 -12.63 -14.64
CA GLY A 526 -27.23 -13.47 -14.07
C GLY A 526 -27.79 -14.47 -15.09
N ARG A 527 -29.08 -14.36 -15.40
CA ARG A 527 -29.76 -15.25 -16.37
C ARG A 527 -29.29 -15.08 -17.82
N GLY A 528 -28.69 -13.94 -18.18
CA GLY A 528 -28.13 -13.68 -19.52
C GLY A 528 -26.66 -14.09 -19.66
N ALA A 529 -26.17 -14.97 -18.80
CA ALA A 529 -24.78 -15.42 -18.79
C ALA A 529 -24.47 -16.34 -19.98
N TYR A 530 -23.34 -16.10 -20.63
CA TYR A 530 -22.82 -16.95 -21.71
C TYR A 530 -21.29 -16.92 -21.73
N ASN A 531 -20.72 -18.02 -22.18
CA ASN A 531 -19.29 -18.26 -22.31
C ASN A 531 -18.90 -18.19 -23.79
N VAL A 532 -17.90 -17.36 -24.13
CA VAL A 532 -17.27 -17.36 -25.45
C VAL A 532 -16.11 -18.34 -25.39
N ILE A 533 -16.25 -19.45 -26.11
CA ILE A 533 -15.25 -20.52 -26.11
C ILE A 533 -14.26 -20.30 -27.26
N LYS A 534 -14.73 -19.88 -28.44
CA LYS A 534 -13.89 -19.61 -29.60
C LYS A 534 -13.82 -18.12 -29.90
N LEU A 535 -12.63 -17.55 -29.86
CA LEU A 535 -12.34 -16.19 -30.30
C LEU A 535 -12.37 -16.10 -31.83
N VAL A 536 -13.00 -15.06 -32.38
CA VAL A 536 -12.96 -14.73 -33.82
C VAL A 536 -12.23 -13.41 -34.05
N ALA A 537 -11.79 -13.15 -35.29
CA ALA A 537 -10.95 -11.99 -35.63
C ALA A 537 -11.52 -10.64 -35.16
N SER A 538 -12.84 -10.46 -35.20
CA SER A 538 -13.51 -9.25 -34.71
C SER A 538 -13.37 -9.01 -33.20
N ASN A 539 -13.06 -10.03 -32.41
CA ASN A 539 -12.82 -9.90 -30.97
C ASN A 539 -11.41 -9.39 -30.64
N VAL A 540 -10.48 -9.46 -31.58
CA VAL A 540 -9.05 -9.26 -31.33
C VAL A 540 -8.71 -7.78 -31.16
N GLU A 541 -9.29 -6.91 -31.99
CA GLU A 541 -9.02 -5.47 -31.96
C GLU A 541 -9.49 -4.79 -30.65
N PRO A 542 -10.72 -5.00 -30.16
CA PRO A 542 -11.16 -4.44 -28.88
C PRO A 542 -10.30 -4.91 -27.69
N MET A 543 -9.94 -6.19 -27.69
CA MET A 543 -9.07 -6.78 -26.67
C MET A 543 -7.66 -6.16 -26.68
N LYS A 544 -7.11 -5.94 -27.88
CA LYS A 544 -5.83 -5.25 -28.06
C LYS A 544 -5.90 -3.80 -27.56
N ASN A 545 -6.95 -3.07 -27.89
CA ASN A 545 -7.15 -1.69 -27.46
C ASN A 545 -7.28 -1.58 -25.94
N ALA A 546 -8.05 -2.47 -25.31
CA ALA A 546 -8.16 -2.53 -23.84
C ALA A 546 -6.81 -2.86 -23.18
N TRP A 547 -6.03 -3.75 -23.79
CA TRP A 547 -4.70 -4.09 -23.31
C TRP A 547 -3.72 -2.92 -23.44
N ILE A 548 -3.70 -2.20 -24.57
CA ILE A 548 -2.94 -0.95 -24.77
C ILE A 548 -3.32 0.06 -23.69
N GLY A 549 -4.62 0.31 -23.52
CA GLY A 549 -5.12 1.24 -22.51
C GLY A 549 -4.69 0.86 -21.10
N GLY A 550 -4.75 -0.44 -20.76
CA GLY A 550 -4.27 -0.97 -19.48
C GLY A 550 -2.78 -0.73 -19.25
N VAL A 551 -1.93 -1.03 -20.23
CA VAL A 551 -0.48 -0.80 -20.14
C VAL A 551 -0.16 0.69 -19.98
N CYS A 552 -0.77 1.56 -20.78
CA CYS A 552 -0.58 3.00 -20.69
C CYS A 552 -1.02 3.55 -19.33
N LEU A 553 -2.15 3.08 -18.81
CA LEU A 553 -2.65 3.49 -17.49
C LEU A 553 -1.72 3.05 -16.36
N ALA A 554 -1.37 1.77 -16.30
CA ALA A 554 -0.51 1.23 -15.24
C ALA A 554 0.91 1.83 -15.29
N GLY A 555 1.51 1.85 -16.47
CA GLY A 555 2.84 2.42 -16.68
C GLY A 555 2.88 3.93 -16.43
N GLY A 556 1.86 4.66 -16.90
CA GLY A 556 1.73 6.10 -16.72
C GLY A 556 1.60 6.50 -15.25
N THR A 557 0.73 5.84 -14.48
CA THR A 557 0.59 6.16 -13.05
C THR A 557 1.82 5.77 -12.25
N ALA A 558 2.47 4.65 -12.57
CA ALA A 558 3.74 4.27 -11.96
C ALA A 558 4.84 5.30 -12.25
N PHE A 559 4.98 5.73 -13.50
CA PHE A 559 5.94 6.76 -13.91
C PHE A 559 5.69 8.09 -13.20
N LEU A 560 4.44 8.57 -13.18
CA LEU A 560 4.06 9.80 -12.49
C LEU A 560 4.37 9.73 -10.99
N PHE A 561 4.13 8.58 -10.36
CA PHE A 561 4.43 8.38 -8.94
C PHE A 561 5.94 8.42 -8.68
N VAL A 562 6.76 7.75 -9.49
CA VAL A 562 8.24 7.86 -9.41
C VAL A 562 8.70 9.30 -9.64
N GLY A 563 8.10 10.01 -10.60
CA GLY A 563 8.37 11.42 -10.87
C GLY A 563 8.09 12.30 -9.64
N PHE A 564 6.93 12.11 -8.99
CA PHE A 564 6.59 12.78 -7.73
C PHE A 564 7.66 12.54 -6.66
N VAL A 565 8.06 11.28 -6.43
CA VAL A 565 9.06 10.96 -5.42
C VAL A 565 10.39 11.66 -5.70
N ASN A 566 10.88 11.60 -6.94
CA ASN A 566 12.13 12.25 -7.34
C ASN A 566 12.11 13.78 -7.17
N VAL A 567 10.98 14.42 -7.53
CA VAL A 567 10.84 15.88 -7.44
C VAL A 567 10.75 16.37 -6.00
N PHE A 568 10.17 15.57 -5.09
CA PHE A 568 9.91 16.01 -3.72
C PHE A 568 10.95 15.52 -2.68
N ILE A 569 11.80 14.54 -2.99
CA ILE A 569 12.87 14.09 -2.08
C ILE A 569 14.02 15.10 -1.96
N LYS A 570 14.38 15.78 -3.06
CA LYS A 570 15.48 16.75 -3.07
C LYS A 570 15.05 18.06 -2.39
N PRO A 571 15.77 18.53 -1.36
CA PRO A 571 15.51 19.86 -0.83
C PRO A 571 15.83 20.88 -1.92
N THR A 572 14.94 21.84 -2.14
CA THR A 572 15.28 23.05 -2.90
C THR A 572 16.38 23.75 -2.10
N THR A 573 17.61 23.71 -2.59
CA THR A 573 18.71 24.54 -2.10
C THR A 573 18.30 25.99 -2.33
N SER A 574 17.81 26.64 -1.27
CA SER A 574 17.73 28.10 -1.19
C SER A 574 18.73 28.56 -0.16
#